data_AF-A0A022MIW0-F1
#
_entry.id   AF-A0A022MIW0-F1
#
_cell.length_a   1.000
_cell.length_b   1.000
_cell.length_c   1.000
_cell.angle_alpha   90.00
_cell.angle_beta   90.00
_cell.angle_gamma   90.00
#
_symmetry.space_group_name_H-M   'P 1'
#
loop_
_entity.id
_entity.type
_entity.pdbx_description
1 polymer ?
#
loop_
_entity_poly.entity_id
_entity_poly.type
_entity_poly.pdbx_seq_one_letter_code
_entity_poly.pdbx_strand_id
1 'polypeptide(L)'
;MSVKSLSLRAAGTVAGVALASGVLLSSGPAQAATASIGAGRVQLCAQGNYAAYLVFNTAAQDQQGVATATVAKGSCQIFDIVNYGGGRQTGISVIGRYNTSSDTFYVGGLNVDPTGGGWKLLAQGTTGNAGKDSKLVIEAAPRT
;
A
#
# COMPACT_ATOMS: atom_id res chain seq x y z
N MET A 1 67.77 5.65 -44.03
CA MET A 1 67.31 5.39 -42.64
C MET A 1 65.91 4.76 -42.79
N SER A 2 65.65 3.45 -42.69
CA SER A 2 65.63 2.57 -41.50
C SER A 2 64.97 3.26 -40.31
N VAL A 3 63.91 2.80 -39.62
CA VAL A 3 63.48 1.44 -39.18
C VAL A 3 62.03 1.50 -38.61
N LYS A 4 61.29 0.36 -38.66
CA LYS A 4 60.41 -0.33 -37.63
C LYS A 4 59.74 0.51 -36.50
N SER A 5 58.62 0.18 -35.84
CA SER A 5 57.60 -0.88 -35.83
C SER A 5 56.66 -0.63 -34.61
N LEU A 6 55.45 -1.19 -34.63
CA LEU A 6 54.57 -1.67 -33.52
C LEU A 6 54.27 -0.82 -32.25
N SER A 7 52.94 -0.63 -32.05
CA SER A 7 52.11 -0.95 -30.87
C SER A 7 52.57 -0.59 -29.43
N LEU A 8 51.69 0.08 -28.66
CA LEU A 8 51.33 -0.37 -27.29
C LEU A 8 50.00 0.25 -26.79
N ARG A 9 49.19 -0.58 -26.14
CA ARG A 9 47.96 -0.26 -25.41
C ARG A 9 48.27 0.51 -24.12
N ALA A 10 47.36 1.37 -23.67
CA ALA A 10 47.12 1.58 -22.23
C ALA A 10 45.70 2.11 -21.99
N ALA A 11 44.97 1.42 -21.12
CA ALA A 11 43.65 1.76 -20.63
C ALA A 11 43.74 2.63 -19.36
N GLY A 12 42.66 3.37 -19.07
CA GLY A 12 42.38 4.07 -17.79
C GLY A 12 41.30 5.12 -18.05
N THR A 13 40.00 4.87 -17.74
CA THR A 13 39.31 5.20 -16.47
C THR A 13 39.63 6.64 -16.02
N VAL A 14 38.75 7.58 -15.69
CA VAL A 14 37.38 7.68 -15.14
C VAL A 14 37.00 9.17 -15.42
N ALA A 15 35.78 9.59 -15.73
CA ALA A 15 34.72 9.95 -14.79
C ALA A 15 33.90 11.08 -15.44
N GLY A 16 32.59 11.12 -15.17
CA GLY A 16 31.76 12.29 -15.42
C GLY A 16 30.48 12.00 -16.18
N VAL A 17 29.62 11.11 -15.66
CA VAL A 17 28.20 11.12 -16.05
C VAL A 17 27.43 11.82 -14.94
N ALA A 18 26.80 12.91 -15.36
CA ALA A 18 26.04 13.85 -14.55
C ALA A 18 24.95 13.17 -13.71
N LEU A 19 24.79 13.65 -12.48
CA LEU A 19 23.63 13.39 -11.63
C LEU A 19 22.41 14.06 -12.27
N ALA A 20 21.68 13.32 -13.11
CA ALA A 20 20.38 13.73 -13.60
C ALA A 20 19.30 13.20 -12.65
N SER A 21 18.58 14.15 -12.05
CA SER A 21 17.40 14.02 -11.20
C SER A 21 16.44 12.92 -11.68
N GLY A 22 16.37 11.82 -10.95
CA GLY A 22 15.43 10.73 -11.17
C GLY A 22 14.23 10.82 -10.23
N VAL A 23 13.38 11.84 -10.41
CA VAL A 23 11.98 11.76 -9.93
C VAL A 23 11.27 10.76 -10.84
N LEU A 24 11.29 9.49 -10.46
CA LEU A 24 10.43 8.48 -11.07
C LEU A 24 9.01 8.65 -10.52
N LEU A 25 8.30 9.63 -11.06
CA LEU A 25 6.83 9.62 -11.06
C LEU A 25 6.39 8.61 -12.12
N SER A 26 6.41 7.32 -11.80
CA SER A 26 5.75 6.32 -12.64
C SER A 26 4.24 6.37 -12.37
N SER A 27 3.56 7.22 -13.14
CA SER A 27 2.11 7.16 -13.32
C SER A 27 1.75 5.94 -14.16
N GLY A 28 1.63 4.79 -13.51
CA GLY A 28 0.98 3.59 -14.04
C GLY A 28 0.15 2.98 -12.90
N PRO A 29 -0.97 2.28 -13.19
CA PRO A 29 -1.72 1.63 -12.14
C PRO A 29 -0.78 0.66 -11.44
N ALA A 30 -0.47 0.93 -10.17
CA ALA A 30 0.29 0.04 -9.33
C ALA A 30 -0.53 -1.24 -9.13
N GLN A 31 -0.52 -2.11 -10.12
CA GLN A 31 -0.60 -3.54 -9.91
C GLN A 31 0.71 -3.90 -9.24
N ALA A 32 0.79 -3.56 -7.94
CA ALA A 32 1.81 -4.09 -7.08
C ALA A 32 1.70 -5.61 -7.20
N ALA A 33 2.69 -6.20 -7.87
CA ALA A 33 2.99 -7.61 -7.74
C ALA A 33 2.85 -7.95 -6.25
N THR A 34 2.11 -9.01 -5.94
CA THR A 34 1.89 -9.48 -4.56
C THR A 34 3.22 -9.86 -3.93
N ALA A 35 3.98 -8.85 -3.48
CA ALA A 35 4.95 -9.02 -2.42
C ALA A 35 4.17 -9.66 -1.28
N SER A 36 4.64 -10.79 -0.80
CA SER A 36 4.02 -11.50 0.30
C SER A 36 3.84 -10.52 1.46
N ILE A 37 2.59 -10.22 1.80
CA ILE A 37 2.29 -9.40 2.96
C ILE A 37 2.66 -10.27 4.16
N GLY A 38 3.62 -9.79 4.96
CA GLY A 38 4.09 -10.53 6.13
C GLY A 38 2.98 -10.77 7.15
N ALA A 39 3.20 -11.74 8.04
CA ALA A 39 2.29 -11.98 9.15
C ALA A 39 2.10 -10.72 10.01
N GLY A 40 0.91 -10.56 10.58
CA GLY A 40 0.51 -9.40 11.37
C GLY A 40 0.48 -8.08 10.60
N ARG A 41 0.42 -8.12 9.26
CA ARG A 41 0.37 -6.92 8.41
C ARG A 41 -0.83 -6.92 7.49
N VAL A 42 -1.24 -5.72 7.12
CA VAL A 42 -2.32 -5.49 6.16
C VAL A 42 -1.88 -4.43 5.14
N GLN A 43 -2.09 -4.72 3.86
CA GLN A 43 -1.98 -3.73 2.80
C GLN A 43 -3.36 -3.17 2.47
N LEU A 44 -3.50 -1.85 2.52
CA LEU A 44 -4.66 -1.14 1.97
C LEU A 44 -4.29 -0.54 0.62
N CYS A 45 -5.06 -0.88 -0.41
CA CYS A 45 -5.01 -0.27 -1.73
C CYS A 45 -6.28 0.55 -1.99
N ALA A 46 -6.15 1.86 -2.11
CA ALA A 46 -7.25 2.77 -2.42
C ALA A 46 -7.49 2.81 -3.94
N GLN A 47 -8.09 1.76 -4.49
CA GLN A 47 -8.33 1.61 -5.94
C GLN A 47 -9.63 2.26 -6.44
N GLY A 48 -10.44 2.81 -5.54
CA GLY A 48 -11.58 3.67 -5.89
C GLY A 48 -11.15 5.07 -6.30
N ASN A 49 -12.13 5.94 -6.57
CA ASN A 49 -11.86 7.35 -6.88
C ASN A 49 -11.59 8.23 -5.63
N TYR A 50 -11.36 7.63 -4.48
CA TYR A 50 -11.24 8.28 -3.18
C TYR A 50 -10.01 7.80 -2.41
N ALA A 51 -9.56 8.63 -1.46
CA ALA A 51 -8.55 8.24 -0.50
C ALA A 51 -9.18 7.42 0.64
N ALA A 52 -8.44 6.48 1.22
CA ALA A 52 -8.94 5.59 2.26
C ALA A 52 -7.93 5.38 3.39
N TYR A 53 -8.40 4.99 4.56
CA TYR A 53 -7.55 4.63 5.70
C TYR A 53 -8.17 3.47 6.48
N LEU A 54 -7.38 2.86 7.36
CA LEU A 54 -7.83 1.79 8.24
C LEU A 54 -8.10 2.36 9.63
N VAL A 55 -9.10 1.78 10.30
CA VAL A 55 -9.31 1.94 11.73
C VAL A 55 -9.19 0.55 12.36
N PHE A 56 -8.23 0.39 13.26
CA PHE A 56 -8.04 -0.84 14.00
C PHE A 56 -8.82 -0.78 15.30
N ASN A 57 -9.77 -1.68 15.47
CA ASN A 57 -10.60 -1.75 16.65
C ASN A 57 -10.46 -3.11 17.36
N THR A 58 -10.97 -3.19 18.60
CA THR A 58 -11.28 -4.50 19.17
C THR A 58 -12.47 -5.09 18.43
N ALA A 59 -12.54 -6.41 18.25
CA ALA A 59 -13.62 -7.06 17.50
C ALA A 59 -15.05 -6.75 17.99
N ALA A 60 -15.21 -6.11 19.16
CA ALA A 60 -16.48 -5.70 19.75
C ALA A 60 -16.91 -4.24 19.43
N GLN A 61 -16.05 -3.41 18.83
CA GLN A 61 -16.39 -2.02 18.49
C GLN A 61 -15.87 -1.68 17.10
N ASP A 62 -16.64 -1.03 16.23
CA ASP A 62 -16.18 -0.74 14.85
C ASP A 62 -15.66 0.71 14.65
N GLN A 63 -15.71 1.59 15.66
CA GLN A 63 -15.51 3.05 15.43
C GLN A 63 -14.75 3.84 16.51
N GLN A 64 -14.14 3.21 17.52
CA GLN A 64 -13.31 3.89 18.55
C GLN A 64 -11.83 3.47 18.50
N GLY A 65 -11.38 3.00 17.33
CA GLY A 65 -10.08 2.40 17.12
C GLY A 65 -8.94 3.36 16.75
N VAL A 66 -7.76 2.78 16.58
CA VAL A 66 -6.54 3.48 16.14
C VAL A 66 -6.59 3.64 14.62
N ALA A 67 -6.66 4.89 14.15
CA ALA A 67 -6.64 5.20 12.73
C ALA A 67 -5.20 5.20 12.17
N THR A 68 -5.05 4.72 10.93
CA THR A 68 -3.79 4.79 10.20
C THR A 68 -3.63 6.12 9.45
N ALA A 69 -2.46 6.30 8.84
CA ALA A 69 -2.30 7.31 7.79
C ALA A 69 -3.28 7.05 6.62
N THR A 70 -3.67 8.13 5.95
CA THR A 70 -4.51 8.06 4.75
C THR A 70 -3.70 7.61 3.54
N VAL A 71 -4.21 6.60 2.84
CA VAL A 71 -3.70 6.12 1.55
C VAL A 71 -4.37 6.91 0.44
N ALA A 72 -3.56 7.58 -0.37
CA ALA A 72 -4.05 8.37 -1.51
C ALA A 72 -4.71 7.46 -2.57
N LYS A 73 -5.69 8.02 -3.30
CA LYS A 73 -6.33 7.33 -4.43
C LYS A 73 -5.30 6.80 -5.43
N GLY A 74 -5.52 5.59 -5.93
CA GLY A 74 -4.61 4.89 -6.84
C GLY A 74 -3.34 4.34 -6.20
N SER A 75 -3.18 4.44 -4.87
CA SER A 75 -1.97 4.01 -4.15
C SER A 75 -2.25 2.85 -3.19
N CYS A 76 -1.19 2.18 -2.75
CA CYS A 76 -1.22 1.13 -1.74
C CYS A 76 -0.23 1.42 -0.61
N GLN A 77 -0.57 1.07 0.63
CA GLN A 77 0.33 1.16 1.77
C GLN A 77 0.13 -0.03 2.71
N ILE A 78 1.22 -0.45 3.38
CA ILE A 78 1.22 -1.53 4.37
C ILE A 78 1.23 -0.95 5.78
N PHE A 79 0.48 -1.57 6.68
CA PHE A 79 0.38 -1.24 8.08
C PHE A 79 0.55 -2.50 8.93
N ASP A 80 1.14 -2.36 10.11
CA ASP A 80 1.10 -3.41 11.12
C ASP A 80 -0.29 -3.44 11.77
N ILE A 81 -0.85 -4.63 11.94
CA ILE A 81 -2.14 -4.84 12.57
C ILE A 81 -1.96 -4.63 14.07
N VAL A 82 -2.76 -3.76 14.67
CA VAL A 82 -2.72 -3.54 16.12
C VAL A 82 -3.12 -4.83 16.84
N ASN A 83 -2.23 -5.35 17.68
CA ASN A 83 -2.50 -6.49 18.55
C ASN A 83 -2.90 -6.00 19.94
N TYR A 84 -4.16 -6.18 20.30
CA TYR A 84 -4.70 -5.81 21.61
C TYR A 84 -4.43 -6.85 22.72
N GLY A 85 -3.75 -7.95 22.40
CA GLY A 85 -3.38 -9.00 23.34
C GLY A 85 -4.52 -9.97 23.70
N GLY A 86 -4.20 -10.98 24.51
CA GLY A 86 -5.19 -11.91 25.07
C GLY A 86 -5.89 -12.83 24.06
N GLY A 87 -5.25 -13.13 22.92
CA GLY A 87 -5.81 -14.00 21.87
C GLY A 87 -7.01 -13.40 21.14
N ARG A 88 -7.21 -12.08 21.23
CA ARG A 88 -8.34 -11.38 20.62
C ARG A 88 -8.10 -11.11 19.14
N GLN A 89 -9.17 -11.19 18.36
CA GLN A 89 -9.17 -10.69 17.00
C GLN A 89 -9.16 -9.15 16.99
N THR A 90 -8.57 -8.60 15.94
CA THR A 90 -8.57 -7.16 15.65
C THR A 90 -9.58 -6.90 14.53
N GLY A 91 -10.53 -6.01 14.80
CA GLY A 91 -11.42 -5.48 13.78
C GLY A 91 -10.67 -4.48 12.91
N ILE A 92 -10.77 -4.62 11.60
CA ILE A 92 -10.24 -3.67 10.62
C ILE A 92 -11.42 -3.08 9.88
N SER A 93 -11.66 -1.79 10.10
CA SER A 93 -12.66 -1.02 9.36
C SER A 93 -11.95 -0.19 8.29
N VAL A 94 -12.43 -0.24 7.06
CA VAL A 94 -11.90 0.53 5.94
C VAL A 94 -12.81 1.74 5.72
N ILE A 95 -12.24 2.92 5.85
CA ILE A 95 -12.96 4.19 5.80
C ILE A 95 -12.50 4.98 4.58
N GLY A 96 -13.45 5.38 3.74
CA GLY A 96 -13.25 6.24 2.58
C GLY A 96 -13.50 7.70 2.93
N ARG A 97 -12.80 8.62 2.26
CA ARG A 97 -13.02 10.07 2.36
C ARG A 97 -13.79 10.57 1.15
N TYR A 98 -14.81 11.39 1.35
CA TYR A 98 -15.49 12.02 0.21
C TYR A 98 -14.54 12.98 -0.51
N ASN A 99 -14.69 13.07 -1.84
CA ASN A 99 -13.85 13.98 -2.65
C ASN A 99 -14.28 15.46 -2.53
N THR A 100 -15.48 15.71 -2.02
CA THR A 100 -16.14 17.02 -2.02
C THR A 100 -16.31 17.62 -0.62
N SER A 101 -16.00 16.87 0.44
CA SER A 101 -16.08 17.33 1.82
C SER A 101 -15.00 16.67 2.68
N SER A 102 -14.90 17.09 3.93
CA SER A 102 -14.05 16.44 4.93
C SER A 102 -14.66 15.16 5.51
N ASP A 103 -15.89 14.81 5.13
CA ASP A 103 -16.62 13.67 5.68
C ASP A 103 -16.05 12.33 5.20
N THR A 104 -16.47 11.28 5.89
CA THR A 104 -16.03 9.92 5.63
C THR A 104 -17.21 8.96 5.51
N PHE A 105 -16.97 7.81 4.87
CA PHE A 105 -17.95 6.74 4.75
C PHE A 105 -17.31 5.39 4.97
N TYR A 106 -18.10 4.45 5.48
CA TYR A 106 -17.68 3.08 5.70
C TYR A 106 -17.68 2.31 4.38
N VAL A 107 -16.54 1.70 4.04
CA VAL A 107 -16.37 0.89 2.82
C VAL A 107 -16.62 -0.59 3.10
N GLY A 108 -16.24 -1.04 4.29
CA GLY A 108 -16.30 -2.43 4.71
C GLY A 108 -15.34 -2.72 5.86
N GLY A 109 -15.37 -3.94 6.37
CA GLY A 109 -14.47 -4.35 7.44
C GLY A 109 -14.47 -5.85 7.67
N LEU A 110 -13.55 -6.31 8.51
CA LEU A 110 -13.31 -7.71 8.82
C LEU A 110 -12.63 -7.85 10.20
N ASN A 111 -12.81 -9.00 10.84
CA ASN A 111 -12.04 -9.38 12.02
C ASN A 111 -10.90 -10.32 11.61
N VAL A 112 -9.70 -10.06 12.11
CA VAL A 112 -8.50 -10.83 11.77
C VAL A 112 -7.74 -11.26 13.02
N ASP A 113 -6.99 -12.36 12.91
CA ASP A 113 -5.93 -12.65 13.88
C ASP A 113 -4.79 -11.63 13.66
N PRO A 114 -4.44 -10.79 14.65
CA PRO A 114 -3.40 -9.77 14.51
C PRO A 114 -1.98 -10.36 14.39
N THR A 115 -1.81 -11.66 14.60
CA THR A 115 -0.55 -12.40 14.41
C THR A 115 -0.58 -13.38 13.24
N GLY A 116 -1.74 -13.53 12.60
CA GLY A 116 -1.95 -14.41 11.45
C GLY A 116 -1.26 -13.91 10.18
N GLY A 117 -1.50 -14.59 9.07
CA GLY A 117 -0.93 -14.20 7.77
C GLY A 117 -1.32 -12.79 7.32
N GLY A 118 -0.61 -12.29 6.31
CA GLY A 118 -0.85 -10.94 5.79
C GLY A 118 -2.14 -10.81 5.00
N TRP A 119 -2.74 -9.63 5.05
CA TRP A 119 -4.03 -9.33 4.42
C TRP A 119 -3.90 -8.26 3.32
N LYS A 120 -4.54 -8.47 2.17
CA LYS A 120 -4.61 -7.46 1.10
C LYS A 120 -6.05 -6.97 0.93
N LEU A 121 -6.27 -5.69 1.21
CA LEU A 121 -7.56 -5.01 1.17
C LEU A 121 -7.60 -3.99 0.04
N LEU A 122 -8.62 -4.07 -0.81
CA LEU A 122 -8.83 -3.18 -1.93
C LEU A 122 -10.11 -2.38 -1.69
N ALA A 123 -9.97 -1.09 -1.42
CA ALA A 123 -11.09 -0.16 -1.35
C ALA A 123 -11.40 0.31 -2.77
N GLN A 124 -12.51 -0.17 -3.34
CA GLN A 124 -12.89 0.08 -4.72
C GLN A 124 -14.17 0.94 -4.81
N GLY A 125 -14.51 1.36 -6.03
CA GLY A 125 -15.75 2.06 -6.33
C GLY A 125 -15.63 3.57 -6.26
N THR A 126 -16.74 4.26 -5.99
CA THR A 126 -16.78 5.73 -6.00
C THR A 126 -17.41 6.33 -4.76
N THR A 127 -17.19 7.63 -4.57
CA THR A 127 -17.92 8.45 -3.59
C THR A 127 -19.37 8.74 -4.00
N GLY A 128 -19.82 8.25 -5.17
CA GLY A 128 -21.19 8.38 -5.65
C GLY A 128 -22.20 7.75 -4.71
N ASN A 129 -23.45 8.21 -4.79
CA ASN A 129 -24.56 7.71 -3.96
C ASN A 129 -24.22 7.66 -2.45
N ALA A 130 -23.58 8.72 -1.95
CA ALA A 130 -23.07 8.81 -0.59
C ALA A 130 -22.13 7.64 -0.19
N GLY A 131 -21.29 7.17 -1.13
CA GLY A 131 -20.32 6.09 -0.87
C GLY A 131 -20.92 4.69 -0.94
N LYS A 132 -22.21 4.53 -1.23
CA LYS A 132 -22.85 3.21 -1.42
C LYS A 132 -22.33 2.44 -2.64
N ASP A 133 -21.73 3.15 -3.58
CA ASP A 133 -21.07 2.56 -4.76
C ASP A 133 -19.63 2.12 -4.46
N SER A 134 -19.21 2.19 -3.20
CA SER A 134 -17.93 1.68 -2.73
C SER A 134 -18.05 0.24 -2.24
N LYS A 135 -16.96 -0.52 -2.32
CA LYS A 135 -16.88 -1.87 -1.77
C LYS A 135 -15.47 -2.23 -1.35
N LEU A 136 -15.38 -3.09 -0.35
CA LEU A 136 -14.14 -3.74 0.06
C LEU A 136 -13.99 -5.09 -0.67
N VAL A 137 -12.84 -5.30 -1.31
CA VAL A 137 -12.44 -6.60 -1.88
C VAL A 137 -11.21 -7.11 -1.12
N ILE A 138 -11.19 -8.40 -0.78
CA ILE A 138 -10.09 -9.06 -0.06
C ILE A 138 -9.40 -10.01 -1.04
N GLU A 139 -8.19 -9.68 -1.48
CA GLU A 139 -7.45 -10.46 -2.51
C GLU A 139 -6.55 -11.56 -1.92
N ALA A 140 -6.06 -11.35 -0.70
CA ALA A 140 -5.25 -12.34 0.00
C ALA A 140 -5.73 -12.45 1.44
N ALA A 141 -6.23 -13.63 1.79
CA ALA A 141 -6.39 -14.07 3.16
C ALA A 141 -5.13 -14.89 3.56
N PRO A 142 -4.82 -14.99 4.86
CA PRO A 142 -3.74 -15.84 5.36
C PRO A 142 -3.81 -17.22 4.73
N ARG A 143 -2.72 -17.67 4.09
CA ARG A 143 -2.57 -19.08 3.76
C ARG A 143 -2.14 -19.79 5.03
N THR A 144 -2.96 -20.75 5.46
CA THR A 144 -2.69 -21.68 6.56
C THR A 144 -1.52 -22.58 6.25
#